data_AF-X1KBJ9-F1
#
_entry.id   AF-X1KBJ9-F1
#
_cell.length_a   1.000
_cell.length_b   1.000
_cell.length_c   1.000
_cell.angle_alpha   90.00
_cell.angle_beta   90.00
_cell.angle_gamma   90.00
#
_symmetry.space_group_name_H-M   'P 1'
#
loop_
_entity.id
_entity.type
_entity.pdbx_description
1 polymer ?
#
loop_
_entity_poly.entity_id
_entity_poly.type
_entity_poly.pdbx_seq_one_letter_code
_entity_poly.pdbx_strand_id
1 'polypeptide(L)'
;MNTALEVINGEKAKIQSIQKIPLQRITKEQAEWGWMTTQFEYVEIVDSLEITPHVYFGDGSIGLKTKAVLSSKLTPEGVKQINIVTRKEIENEETRIRRGESLVIGGIRKIEERDVVRGFPILKDIPLLGILFSGRDFEERAVETIFILTPTFSTGGVPREEIVEELKRKHEKAPDKFLDPLGLKALEREHQRKAAEAEEARLKAEAEKAEARHAVREADEQIKKATAEAEQA
;
A
#
# COMPACT_ATOMS: atom_id res chain seq x y z
N MET A 1 -3.11 -6.88 6.63
CA MET A 1 -2.56 -5.86 7.53
C MET A 1 -1.05 -6.08 7.62
N ASN A 2 -0.22 -5.05 7.42
CA ASN A 2 1.20 -5.13 7.75
C ASN A 2 1.38 -4.41 9.09
N THR A 3 1.70 -5.17 10.14
CA THR A 3 1.70 -4.68 11.51
C THR A 3 3.11 -4.79 12.07
N ALA A 4 3.64 -3.68 12.57
CA ALA A 4 4.88 -3.63 13.31
C ALA A 4 4.59 -3.30 14.78
N LEU A 5 5.26 -4.00 15.70
CA LEU A 5 5.18 -3.79 17.14
C LEU A 5 6.59 -3.70 17.69
N GLU A 6 6.82 -2.70 18.53
CA GLU A 6 8.06 -2.53 19.28
C GLU A 6 7.76 -2.66 20.76
N VAL A 7 8.54 -3.49 21.44
CA VAL A 7 8.36 -3.76 22.86
C VAL A 7 9.70 -4.14 23.47
N ILE A 8 9.85 -3.87 24.76
CA ILE A 8 11.04 -4.29 25.49
C ILE A 8 11.02 -5.80 25.74
N ASN A 9 12.20 -6.38 25.93
CA ASN A 9 12.34 -7.82 26.17
C ASN A 9 11.55 -8.26 27.42
N GLY A 10 10.75 -9.32 27.29
CA GLY A 10 9.92 -9.87 28.37
C GLY A 10 8.57 -9.19 28.56
N GLU A 11 8.34 -8.01 27.97
CA GLU A 11 7.08 -7.30 28.12
C GLU A 11 6.06 -7.66 27.04
N LYS A 12 4.79 -7.54 27.44
CA LYS A 12 3.66 -7.85 26.56
C LYS A 12 3.24 -6.62 25.78
N ALA A 13 3.18 -6.74 24.46
CA ALA A 13 2.60 -5.73 23.59
C ALA A 13 1.39 -6.27 22.83
N LYS A 14 0.38 -5.40 22.66
CA LYS A 14 -0.84 -5.72 21.93
C LYS A 14 -1.25 -4.56 21.04
N ILE A 15 -1.58 -4.87 19.79
CA ILE A 15 -2.26 -3.97 18.87
C ILE A 15 -3.55 -4.62 18.40
N GLN A 16 -4.59 -3.81 18.26
CA GLN A 16 -5.88 -4.27 17.78
C GLN A 16 -6.54 -3.22 16.89
N SER A 17 -7.16 -3.68 15.82
CA SER A 17 -8.05 -2.91 14.96
C SER A 17 -9.44 -3.53 15.04
N ILE A 18 -10.44 -2.71 15.38
CA ILE A 18 -11.82 -3.14 15.56
C ILE A 18 -12.66 -2.40 14.53
N GLN A 19 -13.41 -3.14 13.71
CA GLN A 19 -14.36 -2.61 12.76
C GLN A 19 -15.76 -3.12 13.09
N LYS A 20 -16.73 -2.20 13.21
CA LYS A 20 -18.14 -2.56 13.41
C LYS A 20 -18.84 -2.63 12.07
N ILE A 21 -19.47 -3.76 11.77
CA ILE A 21 -20.16 -3.97 10.50
C ILE A 21 -21.64 -4.24 10.77
N PRO A 22 -22.56 -3.47 10.16
CA PRO A 22 -23.98 -3.74 10.28
C PRO A 22 -24.35 -4.99 9.47
N LEU A 23 -25.01 -5.93 10.13
CA LEU A 23 -25.66 -7.09 9.54
C LEU A 23 -27.16 -6.84 9.51
N GLN A 24 -27.76 -6.94 8.34
CA GLN A 24 -29.20 -6.78 8.19
C GLN A 24 -29.92 -8.06 8.62
N ARG A 25 -30.82 -7.96 9.59
CA ARG A 25 -31.73 -9.03 10.00
C ARG A 25 -33.16 -8.63 9.64
N ILE A 26 -33.76 -9.37 8.71
CA ILE A 26 -35.18 -9.20 8.36
C ILE A 26 -35.99 -10.10 9.29
N THR A 27 -36.71 -9.52 10.24
CA THR A 27 -37.60 -10.26 11.13
C THR A 27 -39.02 -10.12 10.61
N LYS A 28 -39.69 -11.25 10.36
CA LYS A 28 -41.14 -11.28 10.09
C LYS A 28 -41.85 -11.26 11.43
N GLU A 29 -42.38 -10.11 11.82
CA GLU A 29 -43.25 -10.02 12.98
C GLU A 29 -44.63 -10.57 12.57
N GLN A 30 -45.03 -11.70 13.16
CA GLN A 30 -46.31 -12.35 12.86
C GLN A 30 -47.43 -11.60 13.57
N ALA A 31 -47.75 -10.41 13.08
CA ALA A 31 -48.99 -9.70 13.39
C ALA A 31 -49.92 -9.79 12.17
N GLU A 32 -51.22 -9.84 12.44
CA GLU A 32 -52.35 -10.13 11.54
C GLU A 32 -52.40 -9.29 10.24
N TRP A 33 -51.61 -8.21 10.17
CA TRP A 33 -51.39 -7.34 9.02
C TRP A 33 -49.87 -7.16 8.84
N GLY A 34 -49.21 -8.15 8.21
CA GLY A 34 -47.75 -8.30 8.27
C GLY A 34 -46.94 -7.08 7.82
N TRP A 35 -46.32 -6.38 8.77
CA TRP A 35 -45.28 -5.39 8.51
C TRP A 35 -43.91 -6.08 8.56
N MET A 36 -43.03 -5.76 7.62
CA MET A 36 -41.66 -6.27 7.61
C MET A 36 -40.73 -5.26 8.28
N THR A 37 -40.28 -5.55 9.49
CA THR A 37 -39.30 -4.71 10.19
C THR A 37 -37.89 -5.16 9.83
N THR A 38 -37.08 -4.22 9.33
CA THR A 38 -35.65 -4.43 9.11
C THR A 38 -34.89 -3.98 10.34
N GLN A 39 -34.18 -4.89 10.99
CA GLN A 39 -33.30 -4.61 12.13
C GLN A 39 -31.84 -4.74 11.70
N PHE A 40 -30.97 -3.88 12.24
CA PHE A 40 -29.52 -4.00 12.05
C PHE A 40 -28.87 -4.53 13.33
N GLU A 41 -28.05 -5.56 13.20
CA GLU A 41 -27.21 -6.11 14.27
C GLU A 41 -25.74 -5.84 13.93
N TYR A 42 -25.00 -5.23 14.85
CA TYR A 42 -23.60 -4.88 14.59
C TYR A 42 -22.69 -6.02 15.06
N VAL A 43 -21.83 -6.49 14.17
CA VAL A 43 -20.78 -7.47 14.51
C VAL A 43 -19.42 -6.80 14.44
N GLU A 44 -18.58 -7.09 15.43
CA GLU A 44 -17.22 -6.57 15.53
C GLU A 44 -16.23 -7.52 14.84
N ILE A 45 -15.56 -7.01 13.81
CA ILE A 45 -14.42 -7.64 13.15
C ILE A 45 -13.17 -7.14 13.87
N VAL A 46 -12.41 -8.07 14.46
CA VAL A 46 -11.22 -7.76 15.24
C VAL A 46 -10.02 -8.38 14.57
N ASP A 47 -9.06 -7.52 14.20
CA ASP A 47 -7.71 -7.91 13.86
C ASP A 47 -6.81 -7.55 15.04
N SER A 48 -6.11 -8.52 15.61
CA SER A 48 -5.25 -8.27 16.76
C SER A 48 -3.96 -9.06 16.68
N LEU A 49 -2.88 -8.46 17.18
CA LEU A 49 -1.60 -9.10 17.33
C LEU A 49 -1.10 -8.80 18.75
N GLU A 50 -0.79 -9.85 19.47
CA GLU A 50 -0.27 -9.82 20.82
C GLU A 50 1.01 -10.64 20.87
N ILE A 51 2.09 -10.03 21.36
CA ILE A 51 3.42 -10.64 21.41
C ILE A 51 4.07 -10.43 22.76
N THR A 52 4.90 -11.40 23.15
CA THR A 52 5.83 -11.27 24.27
C THR A 52 7.17 -11.85 23.82
N PRO A 53 8.19 -11.01 23.56
CA PRO A 53 9.49 -11.48 23.12
C PRO A 53 10.37 -11.90 24.30
N HIS A 54 11.26 -12.84 24.02
CA HIS A 54 12.32 -13.27 24.92
C HIS A 54 13.62 -13.46 24.13
N VAL A 55 14.61 -12.59 24.33
CA VAL A 55 15.90 -12.67 23.64
C VAL A 55 16.83 -13.64 24.38
N TYR A 56 17.35 -14.64 23.67
CA TYR A 56 18.35 -15.56 24.18
C TYR A 56 19.75 -15.04 23.84
N PHE A 57 20.47 -14.55 24.86
CA PHE A 57 21.82 -13.97 24.68
C PHE A 57 22.89 -14.97 24.22
N GLY A 58 22.67 -16.28 24.40
CA GLY A 58 23.65 -17.30 24.02
C GLY A 58 23.83 -17.45 22.51
N ASP A 59 22.75 -17.45 21.75
CA ASP A 59 22.75 -17.65 20.29
C ASP A 59 22.17 -16.46 19.50
N GLY A 60 21.71 -15.40 20.19
CA GLY A 60 21.09 -14.24 19.58
C GLY A 60 19.72 -14.54 18.95
N SER A 61 19.10 -15.68 19.31
CA SER A 61 17.76 -16.01 18.87
C SER A 61 16.70 -15.31 19.71
N ILE A 62 15.51 -15.17 19.13
CA ILE A 62 14.37 -14.48 19.71
C ILE A 62 13.27 -15.51 19.88
N GLY A 63 12.91 -15.77 21.14
CA GLY A 63 11.70 -16.44 21.54
C GLY A 63 10.51 -15.49 21.41
N LEU A 64 9.39 -15.97 20.89
CA LEU A 64 8.15 -15.21 20.82
C LEU A 64 7.01 -16.08 21.34
N LYS A 65 6.26 -15.54 22.30
CA LYS A 65 4.86 -15.88 22.53
C LYS A 65 4.02 -15.02 21.62
N THR A 66 3.15 -15.61 20.80
CA THR A 66 2.35 -14.86 19.82
C THR A 66 0.92 -15.35 19.83
N LYS A 67 0.00 -14.39 19.90
CA LYS A 67 -1.43 -14.58 19.66
C LYS A 67 -1.85 -13.61 18.57
N ALA A 68 -2.27 -14.13 17.42
CA ALA A 68 -2.71 -13.32 16.29
C ALA A 68 -4.10 -13.74 15.84
N VAL A 69 -4.98 -12.75 15.67
CA VAL A 69 -6.36 -12.92 15.20
C VAL A 69 -6.53 -12.05 13.97
N LEU A 70 -7.03 -12.64 12.90
CA LEU A 70 -7.39 -11.98 11.65
C LEU A 70 -8.84 -12.30 11.34
N SER A 71 -9.68 -11.28 11.19
CA SER A 71 -11.09 -11.43 10.88
C SER A 71 -11.39 -10.79 9.52
N SER A 72 -12.22 -11.45 8.71
CA SER A 72 -12.60 -10.96 7.38
C SER A 72 -14.09 -11.12 7.15
N LYS A 73 -14.71 -10.13 6.51
CA LYS A 73 -16.06 -10.28 5.95
C LYS A 73 -16.01 -10.79 4.52
N LEU A 74 -16.91 -11.69 4.20
CA LEU A 74 -17.32 -11.98 2.83
C LEU A 74 -18.76 -11.48 2.68
N THR A 75 -18.98 -10.58 1.72
CA THR A 75 -20.34 -10.24 1.27
C THR A 75 -20.55 -11.00 -0.04
N PRO A 76 -21.35 -12.08 -0.06
CA PRO A 76 -21.62 -12.81 -1.29
C PRO A 76 -22.29 -11.90 -2.32
N GLU A 77 -21.86 -11.99 -3.58
CA GLU A 77 -22.55 -11.34 -4.69
C GLU A 77 -23.83 -12.14 -5.01
N GLY A 78 -25.00 -11.51 -4.92
CA GLY A 78 -26.29 -12.14 -5.24
C GLY A 78 -27.49 -11.58 -4.48
N VAL A 79 -28.68 -12.12 -4.78
CA VAL A 79 -30.01 -11.66 -4.30
C VAL A 79 -30.19 -11.82 -2.78
N LYS A 80 -29.34 -12.61 -2.11
CA LYS A 80 -29.38 -12.85 -0.66
C LYS A 80 -28.02 -12.50 -0.04
N GLN A 81 -27.85 -11.23 0.34
CA GLN A 81 -26.66 -10.71 1.02
C GLN A 81 -26.64 -11.16 2.48
N ILE A 82 -26.36 -12.44 2.72
CA ILE A 82 -26.01 -12.91 4.06
C ILE A 82 -24.51 -12.66 4.23
N ASN A 83 -24.15 -11.68 5.04
CA ASN A 83 -22.75 -11.43 5.35
C ASN A 83 -22.17 -12.60 6.14
N ILE A 84 -21.03 -13.13 5.71
CA ILE A 84 -20.30 -14.19 6.40
C ILE A 84 -19.07 -13.55 7.05
N VAL A 85 -18.93 -13.69 8.37
CA VAL A 85 -17.75 -13.25 9.10
C VAL A 85 -16.86 -14.47 9.35
N THR A 86 -15.63 -14.43 8.87
CA THR A 86 -14.62 -15.47 9.08
C THR A 86 -13.58 -14.96 10.07
N ARG A 87 -13.24 -15.76 11.09
CA ARG A 87 -12.15 -15.50 12.03
C ARG A 87 -11.06 -16.55 11.86
N LYS A 88 -9.81 -16.11 11.80
CA LYS A 88 -8.60 -16.94 11.74
C LYS A 88 -7.74 -16.57 12.93
N GLU A 89 -7.36 -17.53 13.73
CA GLU A 89 -6.61 -17.30 14.96
C GLU A 89 -5.46 -18.31 15.06
N ILE A 90 -4.32 -17.83 15.55
CA ILE A 90 -3.16 -18.64 15.86
C ILE A 90 -2.60 -18.21 17.22
N GLU A 91 -2.30 -19.20 18.05
CA GLU A 91 -1.73 -19.03 19.38
C GLU A 91 -0.54 -19.97 19.52
N ASN A 92 0.64 -19.39 19.73
CA ASN A 92 1.89 -20.12 19.90
C ASN A 92 2.56 -19.68 21.19
N GLU A 93 2.81 -20.65 22.08
CA GLU A 93 3.40 -20.44 23.40
C GLU A 93 4.92 -20.26 23.37
N GLU A 94 5.61 -20.84 22.40
CA GLU A 94 7.04 -20.64 22.24
C GLU A 94 7.43 -20.85 20.79
N THR A 95 8.04 -19.83 20.20
CA THR A 95 8.55 -19.86 18.84
C THR A 95 9.95 -19.28 18.85
N ARG A 96 10.96 -20.00 18.36
CA ARG A 96 12.35 -19.55 18.34
C ARG A 96 12.78 -19.19 16.92
N ILE A 97 13.23 -17.97 16.73
CA ILE A 97 13.60 -17.42 15.42
C ILE A 97 14.99 -16.81 15.53
N ARG A 98 15.86 -17.02 14.54
CA ARG A 98 17.17 -16.33 14.52
C ARG A 98 16.97 -14.87 14.12
N ARG A 99 17.89 -14.01 14.54
CA ARG A 99 17.85 -12.58 14.20
C ARG A 99 17.83 -12.39 12.68
N GLY A 100 16.85 -11.63 12.19
CA GLY A 100 16.73 -11.26 10.77
C GLY A 100 16.16 -12.36 9.87
N GLU A 101 15.80 -13.52 10.43
CA GLU A 101 15.07 -14.56 9.71
C GLU A 101 13.56 -14.39 9.88
N SER A 102 12.80 -14.88 8.90
CA SER A 102 11.35 -14.98 8.98
C SER A 102 10.96 -16.41 9.28
N LEU A 103 9.99 -16.60 10.17
CA LEU A 103 9.41 -17.91 10.45
C LEU A 103 7.92 -17.90 10.15
N VAL A 104 7.47 -18.94 9.44
CA VAL A 104 6.05 -19.27 9.29
C VAL A 104 5.61 -19.98 10.56
N ILE A 105 4.74 -19.36 11.35
CA ILE A 105 4.23 -20.00 12.57
C ILE A 105 3.02 -20.89 12.29
N GLY A 106 2.34 -20.68 11.16
CA GLY A 106 1.22 -21.51 10.75
C GLY A 106 0.41 -20.91 9.63
N GLY A 107 -0.59 -21.68 9.18
CA GLY A 107 -1.51 -21.26 8.14
C GLY A 107 -2.74 -22.15 8.05
N ILE A 108 -3.77 -21.66 7.38
CA ILE A 108 -5.02 -22.37 7.13
C ILE A 108 -5.32 -22.27 5.64
N ARG A 109 -5.59 -23.42 5.00
CA ARG A 109 -6.02 -23.51 3.61
C ARG A 109 -7.43 -24.10 3.55
N LYS A 110 -8.31 -23.43 2.82
CA LYS A 110 -9.68 -23.88 2.54
C LYS A 110 -9.83 -24.05 1.04
N ILE A 111 -10.35 -25.20 0.60
CA ILE A 111 -10.70 -25.48 -0.80
C ILE A 111 -12.22 -25.63 -0.85
N GLU A 112 -12.85 -24.99 -1.83
CA GLU A 112 -14.28 -25.04 -2.09
C GLU A 112 -14.49 -25.41 -3.55
N GLU A 113 -15.03 -26.61 -3.79
CA GLU A 113 -15.31 -27.15 -5.11
C GLU A 113 -16.81 -27.07 -5.38
N ARG A 114 -17.17 -26.62 -6.59
CA ARG A 114 -18.54 -26.50 -7.07
C ARG A 114 -18.64 -27.11 -8.45
N ASP A 115 -19.20 -28.31 -8.50
CA ASP A 115 -19.53 -29.01 -9.75
C ASP A 115 -21.04 -28.96 -9.99
N VAL A 116 -21.46 -28.27 -11.06
CA VAL A 116 -22.86 -28.12 -11.44
C VAL A 116 -23.07 -28.68 -12.83
N VAL A 117 -23.79 -29.81 -12.91
CA VAL A 117 -24.22 -30.40 -14.18
C VAL A 117 -25.63 -29.90 -14.52
N ARG A 118 -25.73 -29.11 -15.59
CA ARG A 118 -27.01 -28.65 -16.17
C ARG A 118 -27.30 -29.45 -17.44
N GLY A 119 -28.55 -29.71 -17.75
CA GLY A 119 -28.87 -30.45 -18.98
C GLY A 119 -30.35 -30.75 -19.09
N PHE A 120 -30.74 -31.25 -20.26
CA PHE A 120 -32.13 -31.62 -20.51
C PHE A 120 -32.50 -32.86 -19.66
N PRO A 121 -33.65 -32.86 -18.95
CA PRO A 121 -34.08 -34.01 -18.16
C PRO A 121 -34.12 -35.27 -19.04
N ILE A 122 -33.72 -36.44 -18.51
CA ILE A 122 -33.68 -37.74 -19.20
C ILE A 122 -32.54 -37.86 -20.24
N LEU A 123 -32.41 -36.91 -21.18
CA LEU A 123 -31.39 -36.99 -22.24
C LEU A 123 -29.96 -36.86 -21.70
N LYS A 124 -29.77 -36.08 -20.62
CA LYS A 124 -28.45 -35.88 -19.99
C LYS A 124 -27.86 -37.16 -19.37
N ASP A 125 -28.70 -38.14 -19.04
CA ASP A 125 -28.32 -39.36 -18.31
C ASP A 125 -28.04 -40.55 -19.25
N ILE A 126 -28.21 -40.38 -20.57
CA ILE A 126 -27.96 -41.43 -21.56
C ILE A 126 -26.45 -41.65 -21.72
N PRO A 127 -25.92 -42.87 -21.53
CA PRO A 127 -24.51 -43.18 -21.78
C PRO A 127 -24.12 -42.83 -23.22
N LEU A 128 -22.90 -42.30 -23.43
CA LEU A 128 -22.36 -41.77 -24.70
C LEU A 128 -23.05 -40.51 -25.26
N LEU A 129 -24.38 -40.41 -25.24
CA LEU A 129 -25.12 -39.30 -25.87
C LEU A 129 -25.41 -38.14 -24.92
N GLY A 130 -25.45 -38.37 -23.61
CA GLY A 130 -25.81 -37.37 -22.60
C GLY A 130 -24.87 -36.17 -22.53
N ILE A 131 -23.63 -36.30 -23.02
CA ILE A 131 -22.64 -35.21 -23.10
C ILE A 131 -23.09 -34.12 -24.08
N LEU A 132 -23.86 -34.45 -25.13
CA LEU A 132 -24.39 -33.45 -26.08
C LEU A 132 -25.58 -32.66 -25.51
N PHE A 133 -26.23 -33.19 -24.46
CA PHE A 133 -27.43 -32.62 -23.83
C PHE A 133 -27.19 -32.16 -22.39
N SER A 134 -25.93 -32.11 -21.96
CA SER A 134 -25.50 -31.61 -20.66
C SER A 134 -24.34 -30.62 -20.79
N GLY A 135 -24.27 -29.67 -19.88
CA GLY A 135 -23.15 -28.78 -19.64
C GLY A 135 -22.69 -28.93 -18.20
N ARG A 136 -21.38 -28.95 -17.98
CA ARG A 136 -20.77 -29.03 -16.65
C ARG A 136 -20.08 -27.71 -16.35
N ASP A 137 -20.51 -27.04 -15.29
CA ASP A 137 -19.81 -25.90 -14.71
C ASP A 137 -18.99 -26.41 -13.52
N PHE A 138 -17.66 -26.45 -13.66
CA PHE A 138 -16.75 -26.78 -12.56
C PHE A 138 -16.04 -25.50 -12.09
N GLU A 139 -16.19 -25.14 -10.82
CA GLU A 139 -15.51 -24.01 -10.18
C GLU A 139 -14.76 -24.53 -8.94
N GLU A 140 -13.46 -24.26 -8.85
CA GLU A 140 -12.63 -24.55 -7.67
C GLU A 140 -12.11 -23.23 -7.09
N ARG A 141 -12.34 -23.02 -5.79
CA ARG A 141 -11.90 -21.83 -5.05
C ARG A 141 -11.03 -22.24 -3.87
N ALA A 142 -9.74 -21.92 -3.95
CA ALA A 142 -8.80 -22.10 -2.85
C ALA A 142 -8.50 -20.77 -2.15
N VAL A 143 -8.61 -20.74 -0.82
CA VAL A 143 -8.26 -19.61 0.03
C VAL A 143 -7.22 -20.04 1.06
N GLU A 144 -6.06 -19.40 1.03
CA GLU A 144 -4.96 -19.70 1.95
C GLU A 144 -4.64 -18.48 2.82
N THR A 145 -4.19 -18.72 4.05
CA THR A 145 -3.73 -17.68 4.97
C THR A 145 -2.53 -18.20 5.72
N ILE A 146 -1.46 -17.40 5.71
CA ILE A 146 -0.17 -17.74 6.29
C ILE A 146 0.20 -16.64 7.28
N PHE A 147 0.62 -17.03 8.47
CA PHE A 147 1.13 -16.14 9.50
C PHE A 147 2.66 -16.20 9.50
N ILE A 148 3.29 -15.07 9.16
CA ILE A 148 4.74 -14.92 9.07
C ILE A 148 5.18 -13.90 10.12
N LEU A 149 6.18 -14.26 10.92
CA LEU A 149 6.84 -13.34 11.83
C LEU A 149 8.27 -13.10 11.40
N THR A 150 8.69 -11.84 11.50
CA THR A 150 10.08 -11.43 11.23
C THR A 150 10.54 -10.57 12.40
N PRO A 151 11.08 -11.17 13.47
CA PRO A 151 11.53 -10.41 14.61
C PRO A 151 12.88 -9.74 14.37
N THR A 152 12.99 -8.53 14.90
CA THR A 152 14.23 -7.78 14.99
C THR A 152 14.35 -7.23 16.41
N PHE A 153 15.56 -7.15 16.94
CA PHE A 153 15.85 -6.42 18.17
C PHE A 153 16.97 -5.42 17.89
N SER A 154 16.80 -4.21 18.43
CA SER A 154 17.83 -3.19 18.45
C SER A 154 18.24 -2.94 19.90
N THR A 155 19.55 -2.85 20.14
CA THR A 155 20.13 -2.51 21.44
C THR A 155 20.22 -0.99 21.68
N GLY A 156 19.77 -0.17 20.72
CA GLY A 156 19.77 1.29 20.82
C GLY A 156 18.73 1.92 19.90
N GLY A 157 17.95 2.87 20.43
CA GLY A 157 16.89 3.55 19.69
C GLY A 157 17.41 4.21 18.41
N VAL A 158 16.66 4.04 17.33
CA VAL A 158 16.86 4.83 16.12
C VAL A 158 16.57 6.30 16.47
N PRO A 159 17.42 7.27 16.07
CA PRO A 159 17.14 8.69 16.30
C PRO A 159 15.74 9.03 15.78
N ARG A 160 14.99 9.82 16.56
CA ARG A 160 13.60 10.18 16.24
C ARG A 160 13.48 10.74 14.82
N GLU A 161 14.51 11.44 14.36
CA GLU A 161 14.65 12.06 13.06
C GLU A 161 14.52 11.03 11.92
N GLU A 162 15.21 9.88 12.03
CA GLU A 162 15.22 8.83 11.01
C GLU A 162 13.89 8.06 10.98
N ILE A 163 13.26 7.83 12.14
CA ILE A 163 11.91 7.25 12.23
C ILE A 163 10.86 8.20 11.63
N VAL A 164 10.93 9.50 11.95
CA VAL A 164 10.00 10.51 11.45
C VAL A 164 10.14 10.69 9.94
N GLU A 165 11.35 10.61 9.40
CA GLU A 165 11.62 10.69 7.97
C GLU A 165 11.11 9.45 7.23
N GLU A 166 11.29 8.25 7.80
CA GLU A 166 10.74 7.02 7.23
C GLU A 166 9.20 7.01 7.24
N LEU A 167 8.59 7.50 8.32
CA LEU A 167 7.13 7.64 8.44
C LEU A 167 6.57 8.69 7.48
N LYS A 168 7.23 9.84 7.34
CA LYS A 168 6.88 10.86 6.34
C LYS A 168 6.99 10.27 4.94
N ARG A 169 8.09 9.62 4.59
CA ARG A 169 8.27 9.00 3.26
C ARG A 169 7.22 7.93 2.95
N LYS A 170 6.76 7.17 3.95
CA LYS A 170 5.68 6.18 3.81
C LYS A 170 4.29 6.81 3.70
N HIS A 171 4.05 7.99 4.29
CA HIS A 171 2.74 8.68 4.29
C HIS A 171 2.60 9.80 3.24
N GLU A 172 3.69 10.41 2.80
CA GLU A 172 3.74 11.52 1.81
C GLU A 172 3.41 11.04 0.38
N LYS A 173 3.34 9.72 0.17
CA LYS A 173 2.79 9.11 -1.06
C LYS A 173 1.24 9.10 -1.11
N ALA A 174 0.55 9.69 -0.14
CA ALA A 174 -0.85 10.10 -0.33
C ALA A 174 -0.83 11.45 -1.08
N PRO A 175 -1.16 11.49 -2.38
CA PRO A 175 -0.82 12.62 -3.20
C PRO A 175 -1.64 13.85 -2.82
N ASP A 176 -0.97 15.00 -2.83
CA ASP A 176 -1.44 16.39 -2.74
C ASP A 176 -2.60 16.77 -3.70
N LYS A 177 -3.22 15.82 -4.40
CA LYS A 177 -4.40 16.01 -5.25
C LYS A 177 -5.58 16.63 -4.51
N PHE A 178 -5.60 16.60 -3.18
CA PHE A 178 -6.63 17.26 -2.36
C PHE A 178 -6.36 18.75 -2.11
N LEU A 179 -5.11 19.20 -2.18
CA LEU A 179 -4.69 20.55 -1.78
C LEU A 179 -4.48 21.52 -2.96
N ASP A 180 -4.41 21.00 -4.20
CA ASP A 180 -4.26 21.83 -5.40
C ASP A 180 -5.05 21.25 -6.59
N PRO A 181 -6.39 21.43 -6.65
CA PRO A 181 -7.23 20.86 -7.70
C PRO A 181 -6.93 21.41 -9.11
N LEU A 182 -6.18 22.51 -9.20
CA LEU A 182 -5.82 23.18 -10.44
C LEU A 182 -4.31 23.11 -10.76
N GLY A 183 -3.50 22.53 -9.87
CA GLY A 183 -2.05 22.39 -10.07
C GLY A 183 -1.29 23.72 -10.20
N LEU A 184 -1.84 24.80 -9.63
CA LEU A 184 -1.34 26.16 -9.83
C LEU A 184 0.08 26.34 -9.31
N LYS A 185 0.45 25.64 -8.22
CA LYS A 185 1.80 25.73 -7.65
C LYS A 185 2.88 25.11 -8.54
N ALA A 186 2.53 24.09 -9.31
CA ALA A 186 3.46 23.49 -10.27
C ALA A 186 3.72 24.45 -11.44
N LEU A 187 2.66 25.14 -11.89
CA LEU A 187 2.70 26.10 -12.99
C LEU A 187 3.53 27.36 -12.62
N GLU A 188 3.36 27.87 -11.40
CA GLU A 188 4.14 29.02 -10.89
C GLU A 188 5.64 28.72 -10.86
N ARG A 189 6.04 27.53 -10.41
CA ARG A 189 7.45 27.10 -10.39
C ARG A 189 8.04 27.00 -11.80
N GLU A 190 7.25 26.54 -12.77
CA GLU A 190 7.67 26.46 -14.17
C GLU A 190 7.84 27.86 -14.79
N HIS A 191 6.91 28.78 -14.51
CA HIS A 191 7.02 30.18 -14.95
C HIS A 191 8.23 30.90 -14.35
N GLN A 192 8.48 30.73 -13.05
CA GLN A 192 9.65 31.32 -12.38
C GLN A 192 10.96 30.81 -12.98
N ARG A 193 11.04 29.51 -13.27
CA ARG A 193 12.21 28.90 -13.90
C ARG A 193 12.44 29.44 -15.32
N LYS A 194 11.39 29.51 -16.13
CA LYS A 194 11.48 30.09 -17.48
C LYS A 194 11.87 31.58 -17.46
N ALA A 195 11.38 32.34 -16.47
CA ALA A 195 11.75 33.75 -16.30
C ALA A 195 13.22 33.91 -15.93
N ALA A 196 13.73 33.10 -15.00
CA ALA A 196 15.14 33.11 -14.61
C ALA A 196 16.06 32.70 -15.78
N GLU A 197 15.71 31.65 -16.52
CA GLU A 197 16.46 31.21 -17.71
C GLU A 197 16.47 32.29 -18.81
N ALA A 198 15.36 33.01 -19.01
CA ALA A 198 15.28 34.11 -19.98
C ALA A 198 16.08 35.34 -19.55
N GLU A 199 16.12 35.65 -18.25
CA GLU A 199 16.93 36.74 -17.68
C GLU A 199 18.43 36.43 -17.83
N GLU A 200 18.84 35.20 -17.53
CA GLU A 200 20.22 34.75 -17.70
C GLU A 200 20.65 34.80 -19.18
N ALA A 201 19.80 34.33 -20.10
CA ALA A 201 20.06 34.41 -21.53
C ALA A 201 20.18 35.86 -22.03
N ARG A 202 19.38 36.78 -21.49
CA ARG A 202 19.47 38.22 -21.80
C ARG A 202 20.78 38.82 -21.35
N LEU A 203 21.18 38.57 -20.10
CA LEU A 203 22.43 39.07 -19.54
C LEU A 203 23.64 38.56 -20.33
N LYS A 204 23.63 37.28 -20.71
CA LYS A 204 24.69 36.68 -21.52
C LYS A 204 24.79 37.32 -22.91
N ALA A 205 23.66 37.56 -23.57
CA ALA A 205 23.62 38.22 -24.88
C ALA A 205 24.05 39.70 -24.81
N GLU A 206 23.77 40.39 -23.70
CA GLU A 206 24.22 41.76 -23.47
C GLU A 206 25.72 41.85 -23.21
N ALA A 207 26.26 40.93 -22.41
CA ALA A 207 27.70 40.80 -22.17
C ALA A 207 28.47 40.53 -23.48
N GLU A 208 28.01 39.58 -24.29
CA GLU A 208 28.62 39.25 -25.59
C GLU A 208 28.61 40.45 -26.55
N LYS A 209 27.51 41.21 -26.58
CA LYS A 209 27.44 42.46 -27.37
C LYS A 209 28.39 43.54 -26.86
N ALA A 210 28.57 43.65 -25.54
CA ALA A 210 29.51 44.60 -24.96
C ALA A 210 30.96 44.25 -25.31
N GLU A 211 31.32 42.96 -25.24
CA GLU A 211 32.63 42.46 -25.66
C GLU A 211 32.88 42.70 -27.15
N ALA A 212 31.91 42.40 -28.01
CA ALA A 212 32.02 42.65 -29.45
C ALA A 212 32.23 44.15 -29.75
N ARG A 213 31.53 45.05 -29.04
CA ARG A 213 31.74 46.51 -29.18
C ARG A 213 33.12 46.95 -28.73
N HIS A 214 33.65 46.36 -27.66
CA HIS A 214 35.00 46.63 -27.20
C HIS A 214 36.04 46.17 -28.24
N ALA A 215 35.91 44.96 -28.77
CA ALA A 215 36.81 44.44 -29.81
C ALA A 215 36.81 45.31 -31.09
N VAL A 216 35.64 45.81 -31.52
CA VAL A 216 35.54 46.72 -32.67
C VAL A 216 36.24 48.05 -32.38
N ARG A 217 36.06 48.63 -31.18
CA ARG A 217 36.76 49.87 -30.80
C ARG A 217 38.28 49.69 -30.79
N GLU A 218 38.77 48.57 -30.27
CA GLU A 218 40.20 48.27 -30.26
C GLU A 218 40.76 48.11 -31.68
N ALA A 219 40.02 47.43 -32.57
CA ALA A 219 40.39 47.29 -33.98
C ALA A 219 40.43 48.66 -34.69
N ASP A 220 39.46 49.53 -34.45
CA ASP A 220 39.44 50.90 -35.01
C ASP A 220 40.64 51.74 -34.51
N GLU A 221 41.01 51.61 -33.24
CA GLU A 221 42.20 52.27 -32.70
C GLU A 221 43.50 51.74 -33.33
N GLN A 222 43.59 50.44 -33.59
CA GLN A 222 44.74 49.84 -34.28
C GLN A 222 44.83 50.32 -35.74
N ILE A 223 43.71 50.40 -36.45
CA ILE A 223 43.67 50.92 -37.83
C ILE A 223 44.11 52.39 -37.88
N LYS A 224 43.67 53.22 -36.92
CA LYS A 224 44.11 54.62 -36.81
C LYS A 224 45.60 54.76 -36.54
N LYS A 225 46.17 53.91 -35.67
CA LYS A 225 47.61 53.91 -35.42
C LYS A 225 48.41 53.48 -36.65
N ALA A 226 48.00 52.40 -37.32
CA ALA A 226 48.67 51.92 -38.52
C ALA A 226 48.61 52.92 -39.68
N THR A 227 47.51 53.66 -39.84
CA THR A 227 47.37 54.72 -40.86
C THR A 227 48.22 55.95 -40.53
N ALA A 228 48.31 56.36 -39.26
CA ALA A 228 49.18 57.45 -38.84
C ALA A 228 50.68 57.12 -39.01
N GLU A 229 51.08 55.86 -38.78
CA GLU A 229 52.45 55.39 -39.03
C GLU A 229 52.79 55.34 -40.52
N ALA A 230 51.83 55.00 -41.38
CA ALA A 230 52.01 54.99 -42.83
C ALA A 230 52.13 56.39 -43.47
N GLU A 231 51.58 57.44 -42.84
CA GLU A 231 51.70 58.83 -43.30
C GLU A 231 53.03 59.52 -42.90
N GLN A 232 53.82 58.90 -42.02
CA GLN A 232 55.11 59.43 -41.55
C GLN A 232 56.35 58.79 -42.22
N ALA A 233 56.14 57.86 -43.17
CA ALA A 233 57.18 57.19 -43.95
C ALA A 233 57.21 57.67 -45.41
#